data_AF-A0A453D781-F1
#
_entry.id   AF-A0A453D781-F1
#
_cell.length_a   1.000
_cell.length_b   1.000
_cell.length_c   1.000
_cell.angle_alpha   90.00
_cell.angle_beta   90.00
_cell.angle_gamma   90.00
#
_symmetry.space_group_name_H-M   'P 1'
#
loop_
_entity.id
_entity.type
_entity.pdbx_description
1 polymer ?
#
loop_
_entity_poly.entity_id
_entity_poly.type
_entity_poly.pdbx_seq_one_letter_code
_entity_poly.pdbx_strand_id
1 'polypeptide(L)'
;MKGIDAPELDMEYGMESKDELVRLIGGKRVSILVYGPDKYGRSLGDIYCDGVFIQEQMLKGGFAWHYKMCDKRPEFAKWQREAKKARRGLWSLDKPQKPWIWRRDNPRIDNKKGNADDIQVEPQNQVNESSVGLPLLIMKDMEDLGRKWKGSLENFVSENMKLHDQVQELKRDKKEAEERAKKAEKEMGNAMADNMKLNGQLQESERNKKEAEDRILQLDFFSGSVAAVNMDLHNKIEVLENEHKKAEDQAKEVESEMEGVVAENRTLKDQLQVVEVQAMKLKYFSEKVAGVNIVLYRKLEGSEEKNKMAEEQAKETEKEMKTILDDNVKLSGKIQKLSKINKEITTFANNSKRKLQSVLAVNMDLDKKGMERATLPDKGLEIVGVENMKGKLQGTSHKKSEQTVETPSATPTKDFGVKKPTVWRMKTAATTSSAPPPKGHYE
;
A
#
# COMPACT_ATOMS: atom_id res chain seq x y z
N MET A 1 8.47 55.74 -9.70
CA MET A 1 8.65 54.27 -9.73
C MET A 1 10.10 53.97 -10.09
N LYS A 2 10.71 52.93 -9.53
CA LYS A 2 12.08 52.52 -9.85
C LYS A 2 12.11 51.65 -11.12
N GLY A 3 13.19 51.75 -11.90
CA GLY A 3 13.48 50.87 -13.03
C GLY A 3 12.65 51.06 -14.31
N ILE A 4 11.63 51.92 -14.31
CA ILE A 4 10.81 52.20 -15.50
C ILE A 4 10.75 53.69 -15.81
N ASP A 5 10.61 54.02 -17.09
CA ASP A 5 10.46 55.38 -17.62
C ASP A 5 9.23 55.37 -18.55
N ALA A 6 8.21 56.14 -18.23
CA ALA A 6 6.97 56.24 -19.02
C ALA A 6 7.13 57.29 -20.13
N PRO A 7 6.37 57.23 -21.23
CA PRO A 7 6.26 58.37 -22.14
C PRO A 7 5.77 59.61 -21.38
N GLU A 8 6.35 60.78 -21.68
CA GLU A 8 5.89 62.06 -21.14
C GLU A 8 4.48 62.37 -21.70
N LEU A 9 3.70 63.23 -21.05
CA LEU A 9 2.29 63.46 -21.45
C LEU A 9 2.14 64.02 -22.87
N ASP A 10 3.13 64.78 -23.35
CA ASP A 10 3.19 65.35 -24.69
C ASP A 10 3.83 64.39 -25.74
N MET A 11 4.12 63.14 -25.35
CA MET A 11 4.53 62.08 -26.26
C MET A 11 3.35 61.26 -26.75
N GLU A 12 3.50 60.68 -27.94
CA GLU A 12 2.67 59.57 -28.40
C GLU A 12 2.66 58.43 -27.35
N TYR A 13 1.47 57.95 -27.01
CA TYR A 13 1.21 56.99 -25.91
C TYR A 13 1.40 57.51 -24.47
N GLY A 14 1.61 58.82 -24.26
CA GLY A 14 1.76 59.44 -22.94
C GLY A 14 0.49 59.46 -22.09
N MET A 15 -0.65 59.79 -22.71
CA MET A 15 -1.95 59.82 -22.03
C MET A 15 -2.43 58.40 -21.69
N GLU A 16 -2.27 57.45 -22.60
CA GLU A 16 -2.62 56.04 -22.41
C GLU A 16 -1.78 55.39 -21.30
N SER A 17 -0.49 55.75 -21.20
CA SER A 17 0.37 55.36 -20.07
C SER A 17 -0.10 55.92 -18.74
N LYS A 18 -0.48 57.20 -18.70
CA LYS A 18 -1.04 57.84 -17.50
C LYS A 18 -2.36 57.18 -17.10
N ASP A 19 -3.26 56.96 -18.05
CA ASP A 19 -4.62 56.49 -17.77
C ASP A 19 -4.64 55.01 -17.37
N GLU A 20 -3.74 54.16 -17.87
CA GLU A 20 -3.52 52.81 -17.33
C GLU A 20 -3.00 52.87 -15.88
N LEU A 21 -2.02 53.74 -15.58
CA LEU A 21 -1.53 53.88 -14.21
C LEU A 21 -2.66 54.32 -13.26
N VAL A 22 -3.49 55.27 -13.70
CA VAL A 22 -4.70 55.70 -12.96
C VAL A 22 -5.71 54.56 -12.82
N ARG A 23 -5.91 53.71 -13.84
CA ARG A 23 -6.77 52.53 -13.75
C ARG A 23 -6.26 51.49 -12.74
N LEU A 24 -4.94 51.38 -12.58
CA LEU A 24 -4.31 50.43 -11.65
C LEU A 24 -4.39 50.89 -10.18
N ILE A 25 -4.10 52.17 -9.89
CA ILE A 25 -3.94 52.70 -8.51
C ILE A 25 -4.92 53.80 -8.10
N GLY A 26 -5.73 54.34 -9.02
CA GLY A 26 -6.61 55.48 -8.79
C GLY A 26 -7.67 55.20 -7.73
N GLY A 27 -7.76 56.07 -6.72
CA GLY A 27 -8.69 55.92 -5.59
C GLY A 27 -8.33 54.81 -4.58
N LYS A 28 -7.20 54.11 -4.77
CA LYS A 28 -6.78 52.98 -3.92
C LYS A 28 -5.66 53.36 -2.96
N ARG A 29 -5.42 52.50 -1.97
CA ARG A 29 -4.24 52.57 -1.07
C ARG A 29 -3.10 51.76 -1.67
N VAL A 30 -1.94 52.39 -1.85
CA VAL A 30 -0.71 51.77 -2.35
C VAL A 30 0.33 51.63 -1.24
N SER A 31 1.08 50.52 -1.28
CA SER A 31 2.29 50.32 -0.47
C SER A 31 3.51 50.62 -1.34
N ILE A 32 4.45 51.42 -0.83
CA ILE A 32 5.65 51.83 -1.58
C ILE A 32 6.90 51.44 -0.81
N LEU A 33 7.71 50.54 -1.38
CA LEU A 33 9.03 50.18 -0.88
C LEU A 33 10.06 51.20 -1.42
N VAL A 34 10.41 52.19 -0.60
CA VAL A 34 11.34 53.29 -0.97
C VAL A 34 12.80 52.87 -0.78
N TYR A 35 13.63 53.14 -1.79
CA TYR A 35 15.08 52.86 -1.78
C TYR A 35 15.95 54.10 -1.53
N GLY A 36 15.37 55.31 -1.62
CA GLY A 36 16.07 56.59 -1.44
C GLY A 36 15.61 57.67 -2.43
N PRO A 37 16.08 58.91 -2.29
CA PRO A 37 15.82 59.97 -3.26
C PRO A 37 16.67 59.80 -4.54
N ASP A 38 16.17 60.30 -5.68
CA ASP A 38 16.98 60.51 -6.88
C ASP A 38 17.78 61.83 -6.81
N LYS A 39 18.56 62.10 -7.86
CA LYS A 39 19.34 63.34 -8.01
C LYS A 39 18.51 64.65 -8.11
N TYR A 40 17.18 64.56 -8.03
CA TYR A 40 16.24 65.67 -7.97
C TYR A 40 15.42 65.65 -6.66
N GLY A 41 15.82 64.85 -5.67
CA GLY A 41 15.16 64.74 -4.36
C GLY A 41 13.90 63.86 -4.33
N ARG A 42 13.54 63.19 -5.44
CA ARG A 42 12.28 62.45 -5.57
C ARG A 42 12.44 61.01 -5.11
N SER A 43 11.56 60.51 -4.25
CA SER A 43 11.63 59.14 -3.74
C SER A 43 11.50 58.09 -4.85
N LEU A 44 12.55 57.26 -5.01
CA LEU A 44 12.52 56.08 -5.87
C LEU A 44 12.06 54.86 -5.07
N GLY A 45 11.03 54.17 -5.57
CA GLY A 45 10.47 53.01 -4.91
C GLY A 45 9.72 52.08 -5.85
N ASP A 46 9.49 50.87 -5.34
CA ASP A 46 8.65 49.82 -5.94
C ASP A 46 7.23 49.92 -5.35
N ILE A 47 6.21 49.93 -6.21
CA ILE A 47 4.81 50.22 -5.84
C ILE A 47 3.97 48.96 -5.95
N TYR A 48 3.21 48.68 -4.90
CA TYR A 48 2.25 47.59 -4.81
C TYR A 48 0.84 48.13 -4.51
N CYS A 49 -0.17 47.60 -5.19
CA CYS A 49 -1.58 47.88 -4.91
C CYS A 49 -2.34 46.57 -4.85
N ASP A 50 -3.12 46.33 -3.79
CA ASP A 50 -3.89 45.08 -3.61
C ASP A 50 -3.05 43.80 -3.76
N GLY A 51 -1.75 43.87 -3.42
CA GLY A 51 -0.77 42.79 -3.61
C GLY A 51 -0.11 42.74 -5.00
N VAL A 52 -0.65 43.45 -6.00
CA VAL A 52 -0.12 43.49 -7.38
C VAL A 52 1.05 44.47 -7.50
N PHE A 53 2.15 44.03 -8.10
CA PHE A 53 3.31 44.87 -8.40
C PHE A 53 3.04 45.75 -9.64
N ILE A 54 3.00 47.08 -9.46
CA ILE A 54 2.50 48.00 -10.49
C ILE A 54 3.46 48.13 -11.68
N GLN A 55 4.78 48.14 -11.43
CA GLN A 55 5.77 48.22 -12.52
C GLN A 55 5.77 46.99 -13.44
N GLU A 56 5.35 45.83 -12.94
CA GLU A 56 5.13 44.64 -13.78
C GLU A 56 3.97 44.86 -14.77
N GLN A 57 2.82 45.35 -14.29
CA GLN A 57 1.65 45.58 -15.13
C GLN A 57 1.93 46.63 -16.21
N MET A 58 2.54 47.76 -15.82
CA MET A 58 2.96 48.82 -16.74
C MET A 58 3.89 48.32 -17.85
N LEU A 59 4.80 47.38 -17.56
CA LEU A 59 5.70 46.81 -18.56
C LEU A 59 5.04 45.70 -19.41
N LYS A 60 4.26 44.80 -18.80
CA LYS A 60 3.55 43.70 -19.50
C LYS A 60 2.44 44.18 -20.45
N GLY A 61 1.79 45.28 -20.09
CA GLY A 61 0.82 45.98 -20.93
C GLY A 61 1.47 46.87 -22.00
N GLY A 62 2.76 47.19 -21.87
CA GLY A 62 3.48 48.04 -22.83
C GLY A 62 3.22 49.54 -22.64
N PHE A 63 2.98 49.99 -21.42
CA PHE A 63 2.75 51.40 -21.08
C PHE A 63 4.03 52.13 -20.63
N ALA A 64 5.10 51.40 -20.30
CA ALA A 64 6.40 51.98 -19.92
C ALA A 64 7.60 51.31 -20.60
N TRP A 65 8.75 51.98 -20.57
CA TRP A 65 10.06 51.45 -20.97
C TRP A 65 10.83 50.92 -19.77
N HIS A 66 11.62 49.86 -19.96
CA HIS A 66 12.61 49.42 -18.96
C HIS A 66 13.83 50.35 -18.99
N TYR A 67 14.05 51.10 -17.93
CA TYR A 67 15.14 52.07 -17.82
C TYR A 67 16.40 51.43 -17.23
N LYS A 68 17.11 50.69 -18.10
CA LYS A 68 18.34 49.92 -17.81
C LYS A 68 19.44 50.68 -17.07
N MET A 69 19.45 52.01 -17.13
CA MET A 69 20.44 52.86 -16.44
C MET A 69 20.19 52.97 -14.93
N CYS A 70 18.95 52.77 -14.47
CA CYS A 70 18.58 52.85 -13.05
C CYS A 70 18.15 51.52 -12.41
N ASP A 71 17.79 50.50 -13.20
CA ASP A 71 17.57 49.15 -12.66
C ASP A 71 17.97 48.06 -13.65
N LYS A 72 18.72 47.07 -13.17
CA LYS A 72 19.31 45.96 -13.95
C LYS A 72 18.54 44.64 -13.82
N ARG A 73 17.42 44.61 -13.08
CA ARG A 73 16.57 43.42 -12.89
C ARG A 73 16.19 42.77 -14.23
N PRO A 74 16.47 41.46 -14.45
CA PRO A 74 16.18 40.78 -15.71
C PRO A 74 14.67 40.64 -15.99
N GLU A 75 13.84 40.68 -14.96
CA GLU A 75 12.38 40.57 -15.03
C GLU A 75 11.78 41.75 -15.81
N PHE A 76 12.23 42.98 -15.54
CA PHE A 76 11.80 44.17 -16.28
C PHE A 76 12.16 44.06 -17.78
N ALA A 77 13.33 43.53 -18.09
CA ALA A 77 13.76 43.28 -19.47
C ALA A 77 12.93 42.18 -20.15
N LYS A 78 12.51 41.15 -19.39
CA LYS A 78 11.62 40.08 -19.85
C LYS A 78 10.22 40.60 -20.18
N TRP A 79 9.56 41.30 -19.26
CA TRP A 79 8.20 41.84 -19.46
C TRP A 79 8.13 42.83 -20.63
N GLN A 80 9.12 43.72 -20.76
CA GLN A 80 9.21 44.61 -21.93
C GLN A 80 9.40 43.85 -23.25
N ARG A 81 10.11 42.70 -23.25
CA ARG A 81 10.27 41.83 -24.43
C ARG A 81 8.97 41.11 -24.80
N GLU A 82 8.22 40.66 -23.80
CA GLU A 82 6.91 40.01 -23.97
C GLU A 82 5.88 40.99 -24.55
N ALA A 83 5.79 42.21 -23.99
CA ALA A 83 4.90 43.26 -24.49
C ALA A 83 5.26 43.68 -25.93
N LYS A 84 6.56 43.74 -26.27
CA LYS A 84 7.05 43.95 -27.65
C LYS A 84 6.63 42.86 -28.61
N LYS A 85 6.87 41.58 -28.26
CA LYS A 85 6.51 40.43 -29.10
C LYS A 85 4.99 40.38 -29.36
N ALA A 86 4.19 40.84 -28.41
CA ALA A 86 2.73 40.91 -28.52
C ALA A 86 2.17 42.24 -29.04
N ARG A 87 3.02 43.19 -29.52
CA ARG A 87 2.66 44.55 -29.97
C ARG A 87 1.69 45.29 -29.02
N ARG A 88 1.84 45.13 -27.70
CA ARG A 88 0.94 45.74 -26.69
C ARG A 88 1.33 47.18 -26.36
N GLY A 89 0.34 48.01 -26.10
CA GLY A 89 0.53 49.40 -25.67
C GLY A 89 1.35 50.20 -26.69
N LEU A 90 2.37 50.91 -26.23
CA LEU A 90 3.29 51.68 -27.08
C LEU A 90 4.09 50.82 -28.08
N TRP A 91 4.12 49.49 -27.91
CA TRP A 91 4.71 48.56 -28.89
C TRP A 91 3.76 48.22 -30.05
N SER A 92 2.55 48.77 -30.06
CA SER A 92 1.68 48.77 -31.24
C SER A 92 2.19 49.74 -32.31
N LEU A 93 2.87 50.83 -31.92
CA LEU A 93 3.49 51.80 -32.81
C LEU A 93 4.68 51.19 -33.57
N ASP A 94 4.93 51.64 -34.81
CA ASP A 94 6.02 51.11 -35.63
C ASP A 94 7.42 51.62 -35.23
N LYS A 95 7.52 52.82 -34.65
CA LYS A 95 8.79 53.44 -34.22
C LYS A 95 8.67 54.21 -32.88
N PRO A 96 8.23 53.58 -31.79
CA PRO A 96 8.03 54.26 -30.51
C PRO A 96 9.34 54.86 -29.98
N GLN A 97 9.33 56.17 -29.67
CA GLN A 97 10.48 56.90 -29.15
C GLN A 97 10.68 56.62 -27.65
N LYS A 98 11.94 56.63 -27.20
CA LYS A 98 12.30 56.51 -25.78
C LYS A 98 12.07 57.84 -25.06
N PRO A 99 11.51 57.87 -23.83
CA PRO A 99 11.24 59.13 -23.12
C PRO A 99 12.50 59.95 -22.86
N TRP A 100 13.60 59.28 -22.49
CA TRP A 100 14.91 59.90 -22.31
C TRP A 100 15.60 60.37 -23.61
N ILE A 101 15.09 59.98 -24.78
CA ILE A 101 15.49 60.55 -26.07
C ILE A 101 14.60 61.75 -26.40
N TRP A 102 13.26 61.61 -26.28
CA TRP A 102 12.33 62.72 -26.48
C TRP A 102 12.65 63.93 -25.59
N ARG A 103 13.00 63.72 -24.31
CA ARG A 103 13.45 64.78 -23.37
C ARG A 103 14.77 65.46 -23.72
N ARG A 104 15.61 64.84 -24.55
CA ARG A 104 16.85 65.44 -25.07
C ARG A 104 16.56 66.24 -26.33
N ASP A 105 15.68 65.70 -27.18
CA ASP A 105 15.33 66.26 -28.48
C ASP A 105 14.32 67.42 -28.34
N ASN A 106 13.56 67.46 -27.23
CA ASN A 106 12.66 68.54 -26.82
C ASN A 106 13.12 69.12 -25.45
N PRO A 107 14.18 69.94 -25.42
CA PRO A 107 14.60 70.60 -24.18
C PRO A 107 13.52 71.60 -23.73
N ARG A 108 13.23 71.64 -22.43
CA ARG A 108 12.34 72.65 -21.85
C ARG A 108 12.97 74.04 -22.04
N ILE A 109 12.21 74.96 -22.63
CA ILE A 109 12.63 76.35 -22.80
C ILE A 109 12.46 77.07 -21.46
N ASP A 110 13.47 76.96 -20.60
CA ASP A 110 13.54 77.72 -19.36
C ASP A 110 13.72 79.21 -19.69
N ASN A 111 12.62 79.96 -19.57
CA ASN A 111 12.51 81.34 -20.05
C ASN A 111 13.25 82.32 -19.11
N LYS A 112 14.59 82.37 -19.22
CA LYS A 112 15.47 83.32 -18.51
C LYS A 112 16.55 83.90 -19.42
N LYS A 113 16.20 84.93 -20.19
CA LYS A 113 17.15 85.89 -20.79
C LYS A 113 16.62 87.32 -20.79
N GLY A 114 17.46 88.21 -20.28
CA GLY A 114 17.40 89.68 -20.24
C GLY A 114 18.57 90.13 -19.34
N ASN A 115 19.29 91.23 -19.54
CA ASN A 115 19.26 92.27 -20.58
C ASN A 115 20.62 92.28 -21.34
N ALA A 116 20.90 93.03 -22.41
CA ALA A 116 20.28 94.23 -23.03
C ALA A 116 20.61 95.59 -22.39
N ASP A 117 21.91 95.93 -22.37
CA ASP A 117 22.49 97.28 -22.29
C ASP A 117 23.66 97.26 -23.31
N ASP A 118 23.82 98.07 -24.36
CA ASP A 118 23.48 99.47 -24.69
C ASP A 118 24.56 100.51 -24.31
N ILE A 119 24.94 101.33 -25.29
CA ILE A 119 25.69 102.60 -25.27
C ILE A 119 26.05 102.99 -26.73
N GLN A 120 25.50 104.11 -27.18
CA GLN A 120 26.01 104.91 -28.29
C GLN A 120 26.42 106.29 -27.76
N VAL A 121 27.35 106.98 -28.43
CA VAL A 121 27.56 108.43 -28.28
C VAL A 121 27.83 109.03 -29.67
N GLU A 122 27.17 110.15 -29.99
CA GLU A 122 27.22 110.84 -31.28
C GLU A 122 28.34 111.91 -31.37
N PRO A 123 28.68 112.37 -32.60
CA PRO A 123 29.75 113.35 -32.85
C PRO A 123 29.29 114.82 -32.72
N GLN A 124 30.23 115.77 -32.79
CA GLN A 124 29.94 117.21 -32.90
C GLN A 124 30.66 117.88 -34.10
N ASN A 125 30.06 118.96 -34.61
CA ASN A 125 30.50 119.79 -35.75
C ASN A 125 31.69 120.72 -35.39
N GLN A 126 32.56 121.22 -36.30
CA GLN A 126 32.37 122.08 -37.50
C GLN A 126 31.86 123.51 -37.16
N VAL A 127 32.37 124.64 -37.73
CA VAL A 127 33.43 124.83 -38.76
C VAL A 127 34.74 125.43 -38.18
N ASN A 128 35.30 126.65 -38.37
CA ASN A 128 35.01 127.92 -39.07
C ASN A 128 36.32 128.67 -39.51
N GLU A 129 36.30 129.97 -39.85
CA GLU A 129 37.31 130.66 -40.70
C GLU A 129 37.88 132.00 -40.16
N SER A 130 38.95 132.50 -40.83
CA SER A 130 39.49 133.90 -40.82
C SER A 130 40.26 134.36 -39.54
N SER A 131 41.12 135.41 -39.54
CA SER A 131 41.53 136.36 -40.58
C SER A 131 42.96 136.94 -40.38
N VAL A 132 43.56 137.42 -41.48
CA VAL A 132 44.85 138.12 -41.75
C VAL A 132 45.71 138.68 -40.58
N GLY A 133 47.05 138.48 -40.65
CA GLY A 133 48.06 139.27 -39.90
C GLY A 133 49.54 139.00 -40.27
N LEU A 134 50.24 139.98 -40.86
CA LEU A 134 51.65 139.96 -41.30
C LEU A 134 52.49 141.05 -40.58
N PRO A 135 53.84 141.07 -40.59
CA PRO A 135 54.82 139.99 -40.82
C PRO A 135 56.03 140.09 -39.84
N LEU A 136 55.86 139.83 -38.54
CA LEU A 136 56.98 139.76 -37.57
C LEU A 136 57.07 138.41 -36.84
N LEU A 137 56.16 137.49 -37.16
CA LEU A 137 55.98 136.22 -36.48
C LEU A 137 56.91 135.11 -37.01
N ILE A 138 57.40 135.26 -38.24
CA ILE A 138 58.03 134.21 -39.08
C ILE A 138 59.22 133.50 -38.40
N MET A 139 60.07 134.18 -37.62
CA MET A 139 61.15 133.50 -36.89
C MET A 139 60.64 132.68 -35.69
N LYS A 140 59.64 133.19 -34.97
CA LYS A 140 59.08 132.51 -33.79
C LYS A 140 58.17 131.34 -34.19
N ASP A 141 57.38 131.52 -35.24
CA ASP A 141 56.60 130.45 -35.86
C ASP A 141 57.50 129.30 -36.33
N MET A 142 58.69 129.61 -36.86
CA MET A 142 59.62 128.60 -37.35
C MET A 142 60.29 127.80 -36.21
N GLU A 143 60.58 128.45 -35.08
CA GLU A 143 60.92 127.73 -33.85
C GLU A 143 59.76 126.90 -33.29
N ASP A 144 58.53 127.45 -33.26
CA ASP A 144 57.36 126.74 -32.72
C ASP A 144 56.88 125.61 -33.65
N LEU A 145 57.10 125.70 -34.97
CA LEU A 145 57.03 124.57 -35.89
C LEU A 145 58.12 123.54 -35.56
N GLY A 146 59.37 123.97 -35.31
CA GLY A 146 60.44 123.07 -34.90
C GLY A 146 60.14 122.33 -33.59
N ARG A 147 59.58 123.02 -32.58
CA ARG A 147 59.12 122.44 -31.32
C ARG A 147 57.93 121.49 -31.53
N LYS A 148 56.94 121.85 -32.35
CA LYS A 148 55.80 120.98 -32.71
C LYS A 148 56.25 119.73 -33.47
N TRP A 149 57.15 119.86 -34.45
CA TRP A 149 57.73 118.74 -35.18
C TRP A 149 58.52 117.82 -34.26
N LYS A 150 59.36 118.37 -33.37
CA LYS A 150 60.10 117.58 -32.38
C LYS A 150 59.17 116.80 -31.45
N GLY A 151 58.16 117.46 -30.88
CA GLY A 151 57.17 116.80 -30.02
C GLY A 151 56.33 115.75 -30.77
N SER A 152 55.96 116.01 -32.03
CA SER A 152 55.26 115.03 -32.88
C SER A 152 56.14 113.84 -33.22
N LEU A 153 57.45 114.04 -33.42
CA LEU A 153 58.42 112.98 -33.66
C LEU A 153 58.68 112.15 -32.38
N GLU A 154 58.78 112.80 -31.22
CA GLU A 154 58.92 112.14 -29.92
C GLU A 154 57.68 111.31 -29.56
N ASN A 155 56.48 111.83 -29.83
CA ASN A 155 55.23 111.07 -29.72
C ASN A 155 55.23 109.87 -30.67
N PHE A 156 55.56 110.05 -31.95
CA PHE A 156 55.63 108.98 -32.94
C PHE A 156 56.65 107.90 -32.55
N VAL A 157 57.83 108.27 -32.03
CA VAL A 157 58.82 107.32 -31.51
C VAL A 157 58.29 106.56 -30.29
N SER A 158 57.65 107.25 -29.34
CA SER A 158 57.03 106.60 -28.16
C SER A 158 55.91 105.62 -28.55
N GLU A 159 55.09 105.98 -29.54
CA GLU A 159 53.99 105.16 -30.04
C GLU A 159 54.52 103.94 -30.82
N ASN A 160 55.54 104.11 -31.66
CA ASN A 160 56.23 102.98 -32.30
C ASN A 160 56.91 102.04 -31.29
N MET A 161 57.45 102.55 -30.17
CA MET A 161 57.97 101.71 -29.08
C MET A 161 56.86 100.89 -28.41
N LYS A 162 55.72 101.50 -28.07
CA LYS A 162 54.56 100.79 -27.52
C LYS A 162 54.02 99.71 -28.47
N LEU A 163 53.92 100.04 -29.76
CA LEU A 163 53.52 99.08 -30.81
C LEU A 163 54.55 97.94 -30.94
N HIS A 164 55.85 98.23 -30.80
CA HIS A 164 56.88 97.19 -30.78
C HIS A 164 56.68 96.23 -29.60
N ASP A 165 56.51 96.76 -28.38
CA ASP A 165 56.32 95.94 -27.18
C ASP A 165 55.06 95.07 -27.26
N GLN A 166 53.93 95.63 -27.72
CA GLN A 166 52.69 94.89 -28.02
C GLN A 166 52.93 93.78 -29.06
N VAL A 167 53.69 94.05 -30.12
CA VAL A 167 54.05 93.04 -31.13
C VAL A 167 54.98 91.96 -30.57
N GLN A 168 55.81 92.23 -29.56
CA GLN A 168 56.58 91.19 -28.86
C GLN A 168 55.72 90.40 -27.87
N GLU A 169 54.75 91.03 -27.21
CA GLU A 169 53.79 90.37 -26.33
C GLU A 169 52.90 89.39 -27.11
N LEU A 170 52.26 89.84 -28.20
CA LEU A 170 51.47 89.00 -29.11
C LEU A 170 52.26 87.83 -29.71
N LYS A 171 53.58 87.97 -29.90
CA LYS A 171 54.45 86.85 -30.32
C LYS A 171 54.67 85.82 -29.21
N ARG A 172 54.75 86.23 -27.95
CA ARG A 172 54.82 85.30 -26.81
C ARG A 172 53.49 84.56 -26.66
N ASP A 173 52.38 85.29 -26.66
CA ASP A 173 51.03 84.72 -26.55
C ASP A 173 50.74 83.73 -27.67
N LYS A 174 51.08 84.07 -28.92
CA LYS A 174 51.00 83.13 -30.05
C LYS A 174 51.82 81.86 -29.82
N LYS A 175 53.05 81.98 -29.33
CA LYS A 175 53.93 80.82 -29.05
C LYS A 175 53.34 79.95 -27.94
N GLU A 176 52.82 80.54 -26.87
CA GLU A 176 52.14 79.77 -25.82
C GLU A 176 50.85 79.10 -26.32
N ALA A 177 50.07 79.78 -27.16
CA ALA A 177 48.87 79.22 -27.78
C ALA A 177 49.20 78.04 -28.70
N GLU A 178 50.27 78.13 -29.50
CA GLU A 178 50.77 77.01 -30.31
C GLU A 178 51.26 75.83 -29.44
N GLU A 179 51.93 76.08 -28.31
CA GLU A 179 52.37 75.02 -27.40
C GLU A 179 51.20 74.37 -26.65
N ARG A 180 50.19 75.15 -26.25
CA ARG A 180 48.91 74.66 -25.70
C ARG A 180 48.16 73.80 -26.74
N ALA A 181 48.10 74.24 -28.00
CA ALA A 181 47.47 73.49 -29.09
C ALA A 181 48.16 72.13 -29.34
N LYS A 182 49.49 72.13 -29.50
CA LYS A 182 50.29 70.89 -29.68
C LYS A 182 50.13 69.91 -28.51
N LYS A 183 49.96 70.41 -27.28
CA LYS A 183 49.63 69.58 -26.13
C LYS A 183 48.23 68.97 -26.24
N ALA A 184 47.22 69.77 -26.57
CA ALA A 184 45.84 69.29 -26.73
C ALA A 184 45.69 68.26 -27.87
N GLU A 185 46.39 68.44 -28.99
CA GLU A 185 46.46 67.47 -30.08
C GLU A 185 47.01 66.11 -29.62
N LYS A 186 48.09 66.12 -28.81
CA LYS A 186 48.67 64.90 -28.24
C LYS A 186 47.73 64.21 -27.25
N GLU A 187 47.04 64.97 -26.40
CA GLU A 187 46.06 64.43 -25.46
C GLU A 187 44.84 63.85 -26.19
N MET A 188 44.37 64.49 -27.26
CA MET A 188 43.32 63.97 -28.15
C MET A 188 43.76 62.70 -28.89
N GLY A 189 45.01 62.64 -29.37
CA GLY A 189 45.57 61.45 -30.00
C GLY A 189 45.64 60.24 -29.06
N ASN A 190 46.07 60.45 -27.81
CA ASN A 190 46.04 59.41 -26.77
C ASN A 190 44.60 58.93 -26.50
N ALA A 191 43.67 59.88 -26.30
CA ALA A 191 42.26 59.54 -26.06
C ALA A 191 41.61 58.81 -27.26
N MET A 192 42.04 59.08 -28.49
CA MET A 192 41.59 58.36 -29.68
C MET A 192 42.11 56.91 -29.70
N ALA A 193 43.36 56.69 -29.32
CA ALA A 193 43.93 55.34 -29.20
C ALA A 193 43.25 54.51 -28.09
N ASP A 194 42.97 55.11 -26.93
CA ASP A 194 42.21 54.45 -25.86
C ASP A 194 40.77 54.11 -26.30
N ASN A 195 40.10 55.00 -27.04
CA ASN A 195 38.78 54.71 -27.61
C ASN A 195 38.82 53.56 -28.64
N MET A 196 39.86 53.49 -29.49
CA MET A 196 40.03 52.34 -30.39
C MET A 196 40.21 51.03 -29.62
N LYS A 197 41.00 51.02 -28.56
CA LYS A 197 41.22 49.85 -27.69
C LYS A 197 39.94 49.42 -26.98
N LEU A 198 39.20 50.36 -26.39
CA LEU A 198 37.90 50.10 -25.74
C LEU A 198 36.86 49.57 -26.73
N ASN A 199 36.83 50.08 -27.97
CA ASN A 199 35.93 49.58 -29.01
C ASN A 199 36.28 48.14 -29.44
N GLY A 200 37.57 47.79 -29.50
CA GLY A 200 38.01 46.41 -29.71
C GLY A 200 37.55 45.46 -28.60
N GLN A 201 37.73 45.87 -27.34
CA GLN A 201 37.26 45.11 -26.17
C GLN A 201 35.73 44.98 -26.12
N LEU A 202 34.99 46.01 -26.57
CA LEU A 202 33.54 45.97 -26.69
C LEU A 202 33.09 44.92 -27.71
N GLN A 203 33.67 44.91 -28.92
CA GLN A 203 33.35 43.89 -29.93
C GLN A 203 33.68 42.47 -29.48
N GLU A 204 34.77 42.28 -28.76
CA GLU A 204 35.12 40.97 -28.18
C GLU A 204 34.11 40.55 -27.11
N SER A 205 33.71 41.47 -26.22
CA SER A 205 32.65 41.23 -25.24
C SER A 205 31.31 40.89 -25.89
N GLU A 206 30.94 41.54 -27.00
CA GLU A 206 29.72 41.26 -27.75
C GLU A 206 29.74 39.87 -28.42
N ARG A 207 30.89 39.43 -28.96
CA ARG A 207 31.06 38.07 -29.48
C ARG A 207 30.93 37.02 -28.38
N ASN A 208 31.66 37.21 -27.27
CA ASN A 208 31.66 36.29 -26.13
C ASN A 208 30.25 36.20 -25.49
N LYS A 209 29.53 37.32 -25.43
CA LYS A 209 28.12 37.35 -25.02
C LYS A 209 27.23 36.56 -25.97
N LYS A 210 27.39 36.71 -27.28
CA LYS A 210 26.59 35.96 -28.26
C LYS A 210 26.84 34.45 -28.13
N GLU A 211 28.09 34.04 -28.01
CA GLU A 211 28.43 32.63 -27.81
C GLU A 211 27.84 32.07 -26.51
N ALA A 212 27.81 32.87 -25.43
CA ALA A 212 27.12 32.49 -24.20
C ALA A 212 25.60 32.37 -24.37
N GLU A 213 24.95 33.25 -25.16
CA GLU A 213 23.53 33.13 -25.50
C GLU A 213 23.24 31.88 -26.35
N ASP A 214 24.10 31.55 -27.33
CA ASP A 214 23.99 30.34 -28.15
C ASP A 214 24.20 29.05 -27.29
N ARG A 215 25.13 29.06 -26.33
CA ARG A 215 25.34 27.97 -25.35
C ARG A 215 24.13 27.79 -24.41
N ILE A 216 23.49 28.87 -23.98
CA ILE A 216 22.27 28.80 -23.16
C ILE A 216 21.13 28.13 -23.94
N LEU A 217 20.94 28.47 -25.22
CA LEU A 217 19.91 27.84 -26.06
C LEU A 217 20.13 26.32 -26.22
N GLN A 218 21.38 25.86 -26.27
CA GLN A 218 21.69 24.42 -26.25
C GLN A 218 21.33 23.77 -24.90
N LEU A 219 21.66 24.41 -23.78
CA LEU A 219 21.32 23.92 -22.44
C LEU A 219 19.80 23.87 -22.21
N ASP A 220 19.05 24.87 -22.67
CA ASP A 220 17.59 24.88 -22.63
C ASP A 220 17.01 23.67 -23.38
N PHE A 221 17.52 23.37 -24.59
CA PHE A 221 17.11 22.20 -25.38
C PHE A 221 17.41 20.85 -24.71
N PHE A 222 18.61 20.70 -24.12
CA PHE A 222 18.95 19.52 -23.34
C PHE A 222 18.07 19.40 -22.09
N SER A 223 17.76 20.50 -21.40
CA SER A 223 16.90 20.50 -20.22
C SER A 223 15.47 20.04 -20.53
N GLY A 224 14.92 20.43 -21.68
CA GLY A 224 13.62 19.95 -22.15
C GLY A 224 13.61 18.46 -22.46
N SER A 225 14.71 17.95 -23.01
CA SER A 225 14.89 16.52 -23.30
C SER A 225 14.99 15.70 -22.01
N VAL A 226 15.74 16.18 -21.01
CA VAL A 226 15.81 15.56 -19.67
C VAL A 226 14.46 15.62 -18.95
N ALA A 227 13.72 16.73 -19.06
CA ALA A 227 12.37 16.84 -18.49
C ALA A 227 11.39 15.82 -19.09
N ALA A 228 11.44 15.59 -20.41
CA ALA A 228 10.62 14.58 -21.08
C ALA A 228 10.95 13.15 -20.62
N VAL A 229 12.24 12.81 -20.50
CA VAL A 229 12.69 11.51 -19.97
C VAL A 229 12.28 11.33 -18.51
N ASN A 230 12.42 12.37 -17.68
CA ASN A 230 11.97 12.32 -16.29
C ASN A 230 10.46 12.10 -16.17
N MET A 231 9.65 12.70 -17.06
CA MET A 231 8.20 12.50 -17.07
C MET A 231 7.81 11.07 -17.48
N ASP A 232 8.46 10.51 -18.52
CA ASP A 232 8.29 9.10 -18.91
C ASP A 232 8.70 8.13 -17.78
N LEU A 233 9.77 8.43 -17.04
CA LEU A 233 10.18 7.67 -15.85
C LEU A 233 9.16 7.75 -14.71
N HIS A 234 8.59 8.92 -14.41
CA HIS A 234 7.54 9.05 -13.38
C HIS A 234 6.29 8.24 -13.74
N ASN A 235 5.83 8.33 -14.99
CA ASN A 235 4.69 7.54 -15.47
C ASN A 235 4.94 6.02 -15.35
N LYS A 236 6.18 5.56 -15.60
CA LYS A 236 6.57 4.15 -15.44
C LYS A 236 6.63 3.72 -13.98
N ILE A 237 7.09 4.59 -13.08
CA ILE A 237 7.07 4.35 -11.63
C ILE A 237 5.62 4.22 -11.15
N GLU A 238 4.72 5.13 -11.53
CA GLU A 238 3.30 5.07 -11.16
C GLU A 238 2.62 3.75 -11.63
N VAL A 239 2.93 3.27 -12.84
CA VAL A 239 2.44 1.96 -13.31
C VAL A 239 2.97 0.82 -12.44
N LEU A 240 4.28 0.80 -12.15
CA LEU A 240 4.91 -0.24 -11.33
C LEU A 240 4.42 -0.23 -9.87
N GLU A 241 4.15 0.93 -9.29
CA GLU A 241 3.56 1.07 -7.95
C GLU A 241 2.14 0.49 -7.89
N ASN A 242 1.32 0.73 -8.92
CA ASN A 242 -0.01 0.15 -9.04
C ASN A 242 0.02 -1.37 -9.26
N GLU A 243 0.96 -1.88 -10.07
CA GLU A 243 1.18 -3.33 -10.25
C GLU A 243 1.67 -3.99 -8.96
N HIS A 244 2.63 -3.38 -8.25
CA HIS A 244 3.12 -3.87 -6.96
C HIS A 244 1.99 -3.95 -5.93
N LYS A 245 1.19 -2.88 -5.78
CA LYS A 245 0.06 -2.85 -4.86
C LYS A 245 -0.95 -3.96 -5.16
N LYS A 246 -1.26 -4.19 -6.44
CA LYS A 246 -2.14 -5.30 -6.85
C LYS A 246 -1.56 -6.66 -6.47
N ALA A 247 -0.27 -6.88 -6.67
CA ALA A 247 0.40 -8.13 -6.27
C ALA A 247 0.43 -8.30 -4.73
N GLU A 248 0.60 -7.22 -3.98
CA GLU A 248 0.56 -7.19 -2.52
C GLU A 248 -0.83 -7.54 -1.97
N ASP A 249 -1.89 -7.01 -2.57
CA ASP A 249 -3.28 -7.32 -2.20
C ASP A 249 -3.65 -8.78 -2.55
N GLN A 250 -3.16 -9.31 -3.69
CA GLN A 250 -3.29 -10.73 -4.03
C GLN A 250 -2.49 -11.64 -3.08
N ALA A 251 -1.33 -11.20 -2.57
CA ALA A 251 -0.56 -11.96 -1.59
C ALA A 251 -1.30 -12.11 -0.25
N LYS A 252 -1.98 -11.05 0.21
CA LYS A 252 -2.81 -11.06 1.42
C LYS A 252 -4.03 -11.98 1.29
N GLU A 253 -4.64 -12.04 0.10
CA GLU A 253 -5.74 -12.95 -0.21
C GLU A 253 -5.28 -14.42 -0.07
N VAL A 254 -4.16 -14.78 -0.70
CA VAL A 254 -3.55 -16.13 -0.61
C VAL A 254 -3.07 -16.46 0.81
N GLU A 255 -2.56 -15.48 1.57
CA GLU A 255 -2.19 -15.67 2.98
C GLU A 255 -3.42 -16.03 3.83
N SER A 256 -4.55 -15.34 3.63
CA SER A 256 -5.80 -15.63 4.34
C SER A 256 -6.42 -16.99 3.95
N GLU A 257 -6.38 -17.38 2.68
CA GLU A 257 -6.75 -18.73 2.25
C GLU A 257 -5.87 -19.79 2.93
N MET A 258 -4.56 -19.55 3.01
CA MET A 258 -3.61 -20.48 3.62
C MET A 258 -3.77 -20.58 5.14
N GLU A 259 -4.13 -19.50 5.84
CA GLU A 259 -4.54 -19.58 7.26
C GLU A 259 -5.75 -20.51 7.45
N GLY A 260 -6.74 -20.42 6.56
CA GLY A 260 -7.90 -21.31 6.52
C GLY A 260 -7.51 -22.78 6.35
N VAL A 261 -6.70 -23.08 5.32
CA VAL A 261 -6.18 -24.44 5.07
C VAL A 261 -5.34 -24.97 6.25
N VAL A 262 -4.58 -24.10 6.93
CA VAL A 262 -3.83 -24.47 8.14
C VAL A 262 -4.77 -24.78 9.32
N ALA A 263 -5.89 -24.06 9.48
CA ALA A 263 -6.90 -24.36 10.50
C ALA A 263 -7.64 -25.67 10.23
N GLU A 264 -7.96 -25.97 8.97
CA GLU A 264 -8.53 -27.27 8.58
C GLU A 264 -7.55 -28.42 8.84
N ASN A 265 -6.27 -28.26 8.48
CA ASN A 265 -5.24 -29.28 8.74
C ASN A 265 -5.01 -29.54 10.24
N ARG A 266 -5.12 -28.52 11.10
CA ARG A 266 -5.14 -28.71 12.57
C ARG A 266 -6.34 -29.57 12.99
N THR A 267 -7.53 -29.24 12.48
CA THR A 267 -8.77 -29.98 12.78
C THR A 267 -8.72 -31.44 12.32
N LEU A 268 -8.19 -31.70 11.12
CA LEU A 268 -7.98 -33.06 10.59
C LEU A 268 -6.96 -33.86 11.41
N LYS A 269 -5.90 -33.20 11.89
CA LYS A 269 -4.88 -33.83 12.76
C LYS A 269 -5.47 -34.23 14.12
N ASP A 270 -6.31 -33.40 14.71
CA ASP A 270 -6.99 -33.71 15.97
C ASP A 270 -7.99 -34.87 15.79
N GLN A 271 -8.72 -34.91 14.66
CA GLN A 271 -9.57 -36.05 14.30
C GLN A 271 -8.76 -37.34 14.09
N LEU A 272 -7.59 -37.27 13.44
CA LEU A 272 -6.71 -38.42 13.23
C LEU A 272 -6.26 -39.03 14.57
N GLN A 273 -5.85 -38.21 15.54
CA GLN A 273 -5.48 -38.69 16.88
C GLN A 273 -6.65 -39.41 17.59
N VAL A 274 -7.88 -38.93 17.42
CA VAL A 274 -9.08 -39.61 17.95
C VAL A 274 -9.27 -40.98 17.29
N VAL A 275 -9.04 -41.10 15.97
CA VAL A 275 -9.11 -42.37 15.23
C VAL A 275 -8.00 -43.33 15.65
N GLU A 276 -6.75 -42.86 15.84
CA GLU A 276 -5.63 -43.67 16.34
C GLU A 276 -5.94 -44.27 17.73
N VAL A 277 -6.50 -43.46 18.64
CA VAL A 277 -6.92 -43.93 19.97
C VAL A 277 -8.08 -44.94 19.89
N GLN A 278 -8.99 -44.82 18.92
CA GLN A 278 -10.04 -45.83 18.68
C GLN A 278 -9.46 -47.12 18.11
N ALA A 279 -8.52 -47.04 17.16
CA ALA A 279 -7.85 -48.20 16.57
C ALA A 279 -7.06 -49.00 17.64
N MET A 280 -6.36 -48.33 18.55
CA MET A 280 -5.69 -48.98 19.69
C MET A 280 -6.68 -49.70 20.62
N LYS A 281 -7.85 -49.11 20.91
CA LYS A 281 -8.90 -49.76 21.72
C LYS A 281 -9.48 -50.99 21.02
N LEU A 282 -9.75 -50.91 19.72
CA LEU A 282 -10.24 -52.04 18.92
C LEU A 282 -9.22 -53.18 18.85
N LYS A 283 -7.93 -52.87 18.65
CA LYS A 283 -6.85 -53.87 18.70
C LYS A 283 -6.82 -54.60 20.05
N TYR A 284 -6.78 -53.86 21.15
CA TYR A 284 -6.82 -54.44 22.50
C TYR A 284 -8.05 -55.35 22.71
N PHE A 285 -9.23 -54.91 22.25
CA PHE A 285 -10.44 -55.72 22.35
C PHE A 285 -10.35 -57.01 21.50
N SER A 286 -9.82 -56.96 20.28
CA SER A 286 -9.62 -58.15 19.45
C SER A 286 -8.64 -59.16 20.08
N GLU A 287 -7.58 -58.68 20.74
CA GLU A 287 -6.63 -59.54 21.46
C GLU A 287 -7.30 -60.24 22.65
N LYS A 288 -8.22 -59.56 23.36
CA LYS A 288 -9.02 -60.18 24.43
C LYS A 288 -10.03 -61.20 23.90
N VAL A 289 -10.72 -60.91 22.80
CA VAL A 289 -11.65 -61.86 22.17
C VAL A 289 -10.91 -63.09 21.66
N ALA A 290 -9.74 -62.94 21.02
CA ALA A 290 -8.90 -64.05 20.61
C ALA A 290 -8.49 -64.94 21.80
N GLY A 291 -8.08 -64.34 22.93
CA GLY A 291 -7.78 -65.06 24.16
C GLY A 291 -8.97 -65.85 24.73
N VAL A 292 -10.17 -65.28 24.71
CA VAL A 292 -11.41 -65.99 25.12
C VAL A 292 -11.73 -67.14 24.17
N ASN A 293 -11.62 -66.94 22.86
CA ASN A 293 -11.86 -68.00 21.87
C ASN A 293 -10.91 -69.19 22.05
N ILE A 294 -9.62 -68.96 22.32
CA ILE A 294 -8.65 -70.04 22.60
C ILE A 294 -9.08 -70.89 23.82
N VAL A 295 -9.60 -70.26 24.86
CA VAL A 295 -10.13 -70.97 26.05
C VAL A 295 -11.41 -71.74 25.73
N LEU A 296 -12.29 -71.18 24.90
CA LEU A 296 -13.53 -71.84 24.47
C LEU A 296 -13.23 -73.07 23.57
N TYR A 297 -12.32 -72.96 22.61
CA TYR A 297 -11.93 -74.09 21.75
C TYR A 297 -11.36 -75.25 22.58
N ARG A 298 -10.42 -74.99 23.50
CA ARG A 298 -9.87 -76.03 24.39
C ARG A 298 -10.95 -76.67 25.29
N LYS A 299 -11.96 -75.90 25.70
CA LYS A 299 -13.08 -76.41 26.50
C LYS A 299 -14.06 -77.25 25.67
N LEU A 300 -14.24 -76.93 24.39
CA LEU A 300 -15.02 -77.72 23.44
C LEU A 300 -14.32 -79.05 23.14
N GLU A 301 -13.06 -79.01 22.75
CA GLU A 301 -12.18 -80.16 22.52
C GLU A 301 -12.18 -81.15 23.71
N GLY A 302 -11.94 -80.63 24.93
CA GLY A 302 -12.03 -81.41 26.17
C GLY A 302 -13.45 -81.80 26.62
N SER A 303 -14.49 -81.43 25.87
CA SER A 303 -15.87 -81.91 26.01
C SER A 303 -16.22 -82.95 24.94
N GLU A 304 -15.69 -82.81 23.73
CA GLU A 304 -15.79 -83.79 22.64
C GLU A 304 -15.06 -85.09 23.03
N GLU A 305 -13.86 -84.98 23.61
CA GLU A 305 -13.12 -86.13 24.14
C GLU A 305 -13.87 -86.85 25.28
N LYS A 306 -14.57 -86.10 26.15
CA LYS A 306 -15.43 -86.67 27.19
C LYS A 306 -16.67 -87.35 26.63
N ASN A 307 -17.31 -86.75 25.62
CA ASN A 307 -18.44 -87.37 24.94
C ASN A 307 -18.01 -88.67 24.26
N LYS A 308 -16.83 -88.70 23.62
CA LYS A 308 -16.26 -89.91 23.02
C LYS A 308 -16.01 -91.01 24.05
N MET A 309 -15.38 -90.69 25.19
CA MET A 309 -15.20 -91.66 26.29
C MET A 309 -16.54 -92.18 26.83
N ALA A 310 -17.55 -91.30 26.98
CA ALA A 310 -18.88 -91.71 27.42
C ALA A 310 -19.61 -92.59 26.38
N GLU A 311 -19.41 -92.35 25.08
CA GLU A 311 -19.96 -93.17 24.00
C GLU A 311 -19.27 -94.55 23.93
N GLU A 312 -17.96 -94.62 24.17
CA GLU A 312 -17.20 -95.87 24.29
C GLU A 312 -17.65 -96.68 25.53
N GLN A 313 -17.85 -96.02 26.68
CA GLN A 313 -18.45 -96.65 27.87
C GLN A 313 -19.89 -97.13 27.63
N ALA A 314 -20.71 -96.35 26.92
CA ALA A 314 -22.07 -96.74 26.58
C ALA A 314 -22.09 -98.00 25.70
N LYS A 315 -21.21 -98.11 24.69
CA LYS A 315 -21.09 -99.29 23.83
C LYS A 315 -20.65 -100.54 24.59
N GLU A 316 -19.75 -100.42 25.55
CA GLU A 316 -19.33 -101.56 26.37
C GLU A 316 -20.45 -102.01 27.33
N THR A 317 -21.15 -101.08 27.98
CA THR A 317 -22.32 -101.42 28.82
C THR A 317 -23.50 -101.98 28.03
N GLU A 318 -23.71 -101.56 26.78
CA GLU A 318 -24.69 -102.17 25.87
C GLU A 318 -24.31 -103.63 25.54
N LYS A 319 -23.02 -103.89 25.29
CA LYS A 319 -22.45 -105.22 25.03
C LYS A 319 -22.53 -106.14 26.26
N GLU A 320 -22.30 -105.63 27.46
CA GLU A 320 -22.57 -106.34 28.72
C GLU A 320 -24.06 -106.65 28.87
N MET A 321 -24.94 -105.65 28.71
CA MET A 321 -26.39 -105.82 28.88
C MET A 321 -27.00 -106.77 27.85
N LYS A 322 -26.47 -106.80 26.62
CA LYS A 322 -26.81 -107.80 25.60
C LYS A 322 -26.40 -109.21 26.01
N THR A 323 -25.21 -109.37 26.58
CA THR A 323 -24.73 -110.66 27.09
C THR A 323 -25.63 -111.18 28.23
N ILE A 324 -26.01 -110.28 29.15
CA ILE A 324 -26.97 -110.56 30.23
C ILE A 324 -28.36 -110.91 29.66
N LEU A 325 -28.80 -110.27 28.58
CA LEU A 325 -30.07 -110.59 27.91
C LEU A 325 -30.04 -111.99 27.28
N ASP A 326 -28.97 -112.35 26.57
CA ASP A 326 -28.79 -113.68 25.98
C ASP A 326 -28.78 -114.78 27.05
N ASP A 327 -28.13 -114.56 28.19
CA ASP A 327 -28.16 -115.50 29.33
C ASP A 327 -29.53 -115.57 30.02
N ASN A 328 -30.26 -114.45 30.12
CA ASN A 328 -31.65 -114.45 30.59
C ASN A 328 -32.59 -115.21 29.62
N VAL A 329 -32.37 -115.15 28.31
CA VAL A 329 -33.10 -115.98 27.32
C VAL A 329 -32.77 -117.46 27.50
N LYS A 330 -31.49 -117.82 27.71
CA LYS A 330 -31.08 -119.20 28.02
C LYS A 330 -31.71 -119.70 29.34
N LEU A 331 -31.77 -118.87 30.37
CA LEU A 331 -32.40 -119.17 31.66
C LEU A 331 -33.92 -119.33 31.52
N SER A 332 -34.60 -118.44 30.80
CA SER A 332 -36.02 -118.55 30.47
C SER A 332 -36.32 -119.86 29.73
N GLY A 333 -35.49 -120.25 28.75
CA GLY A 333 -35.59 -121.55 28.08
C GLY A 333 -35.40 -122.75 29.01
N LYS A 334 -34.52 -122.67 30.01
CA LYS A 334 -34.39 -123.69 31.07
C LYS A 334 -35.65 -123.73 31.95
N ILE A 335 -36.19 -122.59 32.34
CA ILE A 335 -37.43 -122.48 33.15
C ILE A 335 -38.64 -123.05 32.39
N GLN A 336 -38.76 -122.80 31.09
CA GLN A 336 -39.81 -123.39 30.26
C GLN A 336 -39.68 -124.92 30.16
N LYS A 337 -38.46 -125.45 30.01
CA LYS A 337 -38.21 -126.91 30.06
C LYS A 337 -38.59 -127.51 31.42
N LEU A 338 -38.19 -126.86 32.52
CA LEU A 338 -38.59 -127.26 33.88
C LEU A 338 -40.11 -127.18 34.09
N SER A 339 -40.78 -126.17 33.53
CA SER A 339 -42.25 -126.05 33.55
C SER A 339 -42.93 -127.18 32.77
N LYS A 340 -42.39 -127.58 31.62
CA LYS A 340 -42.89 -128.73 30.84
C LYS A 340 -42.72 -130.05 31.62
N ILE A 341 -41.55 -130.28 32.20
CA ILE A 341 -41.27 -131.44 33.07
C ILE A 341 -42.21 -131.44 34.29
N ASN A 342 -42.41 -130.29 34.95
CA ASN A 342 -43.31 -130.21 36.10
C ASN A 342 -44.78 -130.43 35.71
N LYS A 343 -45.22 -130.00 34.52
CA LYS A 343 -46.53 -130.35 33.95
C LYS A 343 -46.65 -131.83 33.67
N GLU A 344 -45.62 -132.47 33.12
CA GLU A 344 -45.57 -133.92 32.87
C GLU A 344 -45.64 -134.71 34.18
N ILE A 345 -44.86 -134.33 35.20
CA ILE A 345 -44.94 -134.88 36.57
C ILE A 345 -46.34 -134.68 37.16
N THR A 346 -46.94 -133.50 37.02
CA THR A 346 -48.29 -133.21 37.51
C THR A 346 -49.35 -134.04 36.78
N THR A 347 -49.18 -134.27 35.48
CA THR A 347 -50.09 -135.10 34.67
C THR A 347 -49.93 -136.59 35.02
N PHE A 348 -48.70 -137.05 35.25
CA PHE A 348 -48.41 -138.39 35.75
C PHE A 348 -48.98 -138.61 37.16
N ALA A 349 -48.82 -137.65 38.07
CA ALA A 349 -49.40 -137.68 39.41
C ALA A 349 -50.94 -137.70 39.35
N ASN A 350 -51.56 -136.88 38.49
CA ASN A 350 -53.02 -136.87 38.31
C ASN A 350 -53.54 -138.15 37.64
N ASN A 351 -52.81 -138.75 36.69
CA ASN A 351 -53.19 -140.04 36.10
C ASN A 351 -52.97 -141.21 37.09
N SER A 352 -51.96 -141.13 37.96
CA SER A 352 -51.75 -142.08 39.05
C SER A 352 -52.85 -141.95 40.11
N LYS A 353 -53.22 -140.72 40.47
CA LYS A 353 -54.38 -140.41 41.32
C LYS A 353 -55.68 -140.92 40.68
N ARG A 354 -55.90 -140.73 39.38
CA ARG A 354 -57.04 -141.31 38.66
C ARG A 354 -57.04 -142.84 38.66
N LYS A 355 -55.89 -143.50 38.49
CA LYS A 355 -55.79 -144.97 38.61
C LYS A 355 -56.11 -145.45 40.03
N LEU A 356 -55.63 -144.76 41.06
CA LEU A 356 -55.98 -145.05 42.45
C LEU A 356 -57.47 -144.79 42.72
N GLN A 357 -58.05 -143.72 42.15
CA GLN A 357 -59.48 -143.43 42.24
C GLN A 357 -60.35 -144.41 41.42
N SER A 358 -59.88 -144.97 40.31
CA SER A 358 -60.60 -146.03 39.59
C SER A 358 -60.50 -147.38 40.31
N VAL A 359 -59.38 -147.66 40.98
CA VAL A 359 -59.27 -148.83 41.89
C VAL A 359 -60.19 -148.65 43.10
N LEU A 360 -60.33 -147.43 43.64
CA LEU A 360 -61.35 -147.14 44.65
C LEU A 360 -62.77 -147.30 44.11
N ALA A 361 -63.08 -146.74 42.93
CA ALA A 361 -64.42 -146.78 42.35
C ALA A 361 -64.88 -148.21 42.01
N VAL A 362 -63.99 -149.05 41.47
CA VAL A 362 -64.26 -150.49 41.26
C VAL A 362 -64.47 -151.24 42.59
N ASN A 363 -63.82 -150.80 43.67
CA ASN A 363 -63.95 -151.38 45.00
C ASN A 363 -65.07 -150.76 45.87
N MET A 364 -65.86 -149.80 45.34
CA MET A 364 -66.88 -149.06 46.11
C MET A 364 -68.32 -149.28 45.62
N ASP A 365 -68.55 -150.27 44.75
CA ASP A 365 -69.89 -150.71 44.31
C ASP A 365 -70.31 -152.08 44.92
N LEU A 366 -69.55 -152.57 45.91
CA LEU A 366 -69.93 -153.70 46.76
C LEU A 366 -69.74 -153.37 48.24
N ASP A 367 -70.68 -152.57 48.78
CA ASP A 367 -70.96 -152.59 50.20
C ASP A 367 -71.37 -154.01 50.64
N LYS A 368 -70.62 -154.58 51.58
CA LYS A 368 -71.17 -155.61 52.46
C LYS A 368 -70.73 -155.41 53.92
N LYS A 369 -71.28 -154.36 54.52
CA LYS A 369 -71.32 -153.98 55.95
C LYS A 369 -70.03 -153.38 56.51
N GLY A 370 -70.13 -152.18 57.10
CA GLY A 370 -69.00 -151.58 57.83
C GLY A 370 -69.21 -150.25 58.57
N MET A 371 -70.42 -149.68 58.66
CA MET A 371 -70.69 -148.54 59.57
C MET A 371 -70.57 -148.99 61.03
N GLU A 372 -70.14 -148.16 61.99
CA GLU A 372 -70.04 -146.69 61.97
C GLU A 372 -68.87 -146.21 62.86
N ARG A 373 -68.29 -145.02 62.62
CA ARG A 373 -67.22 -144.46 63.48
C ARG A 373 -67.39 -142.95 63.71
N ALA A 374 -67.29 -142.53 64.96
CA ALA A 374 -67.63 -141.17 65.38
C ALA A 374 -66.59 -140.11 64.95
N THR A 375 -67.10 -139.08 64.26
CA THR A 375 -66.77 -137.64 64.36
C THR A 375 -65.39 -137.21 64.88
N LEU A 376 -64.63 -136.55 64.00
CA LEU A 376 -63.79 -135.39 64.32
C LEU A 376 -64.22 -134.22 63.40
N PRO A 377 -64.22 -132.96 63.86
CA PRO A 377 -64.77 -131.84 63.10
C PRO A 377 -63.83 -131.34 61.98
N ASP A 378 -64.48 -130.83 60.94
CA ASP A 378 -63.91 -130.21 59.73
C ASP A 378 -63.91 -128.67 59.84
N LYS A 379 -63.29 -128.01 58.84
CA LYS A 379 -63.33 -126.57 58.48
C LYS A 379 -62.28 -125.69 59.17
N GLY A 380 -61.52 -124.89 58.43
CA GLY A 380 -61.49 -124.80 56.96
C GLY A 380 -60.33 -123.98 56.39
N LEU A 381 -60.16 -124.04 55.07
CA LEU A 381 -59.27 -123.14 54.34
C LEU A 381 -59.93 -121.77 54.21
N GLU A 382 -59.22 -120.71 54.57
CA GLU A 382 -59.45 -119.39 53.98
C GLU A 382 -58.37 -119.09 52.94
N ILE A 383 -58.79 -118.49 51.82
CA ILE A 383 -57.91 -118.03 50.76
C ILE A 383 -57.88 -116.50 50.81
N VAL A 384 -56.90 -115.96 51.53
CA VAL A 384 -56.58 -114.54 51.63
C VAL A 384 -55.05 -114.43 51.58
N GLY A 385 -54.43 -113.52 50.84
CA GLY A 385 -54.96 -112.50 49.94
C GLY A 385 -53.83 -111.52 49.64
N VAL A 386 -53.12 -111.69 48.52
CA VAL A 386 -51.93 -110.88 48.21
C VAL A 386 -52.36 -109.58 47.53
N GLU A 387 -52.77 -108.62 48.36
CA GLU A 387 -53.00 -107.24 47.93
C GLU A 387 -51.90 -106.27 48.38
N ASN A 388 -51.83 -105.16 47.65
CA ASN A 388 -50.81 -104.13 47.76
C ASN A 388 -50.69 -103.49 49.16
N MET A 389 -49.47 -103.16 49.56
CA MET A 389 -49.21 -101.80 50.05
C MET A 389 -48.18 -101.10 49.17
N LYS A 390 -48.51 -99.86 48.79
CA LYS A 390 -47.88 -99.13 47.69
C LYS A 390 -47.37 -97.77 48.18
N GLY A 391 -46.05 -97.61 48.16
CA GLY A 391 -45.39 -96.32 47.97
C GLY A 391 -45.08 -95.49 49.22
N LYS A 392 -43.78 -95.27 49.45
CA LYS A 392 -43.19 -93.92 49.49
C LYS A 392 -41.67 -93.99 49.36
N LEU A 393 -41.19 -93.93 48.11
CA LEU A 393 -39.85 -93.44 47.79
C LEU A 393 -40.02 -92.21 46.90
N GLN A 394 -39.51 -91.06 47.34
CA GLN A 394 -39.52 -89.84 46.55
C GLN A 394 -38.39 -89.89 45.53
N GLY A 395 -38.66 -90.47 44.36
CA GLY A 395 -37.78 -90.35 43.20
C GLY A 395 -37.61 -88.88 42.81
N THR A 396 -36.37 -88.48 42.52
CA THR A 396 -36.00 -87.10 42.17
C THR A 396 -36.64 -86.69 40.84
N SER A 397 -37.62 -85.78 40.92
CA SER A 397 -38.28 -85.23 39.72
C SER A 397 -37.43 -84.14 39.06
N HIS A 398 -36.85 -84.46 37.90
CA HIS A 398 -36.57 -83.48 36.84
C HIS A 398 -37.08 -84.04 35.49
N LYS A 399 -38.08 -83.36 34.93
CA LYS A 399 -38.53 -83.50 33.52
C LYS A 399 -37.54 -82.73 32.60
N LYS A 400 -37.35 -83.06 31.31
CA LYS A 400 -38.25 -82.75 30.16
C LYS A 400 -38.66 -81.26 30.14
N SER A 401 -38.54 -80.45 29.09
CA SER A 401 -38.73 -80.64 27.63
C SER A 401 -38.04 -79.48 26.85
N GLU A 402 -37.66 -79.53 25.56
CA GLU A 402 -37.61 -80.65 24.58
C GLU A 402 -36.52 -80.44 23.48
N GLN A 403 -36.66 -79.40 22.64
CA GLN A 403 -35.96 -79.10 21.36
C GLN A 403 -35.96 -77.56 21.14
N THR A 404 -35.37 -76.89 20.13
CA THR A 404 -34.95 -77.28 18.76
C THR A 404 -33.78 -76.40 18.26
N VAL A 405 -33.09 -76.85 17.21
CA VAL A 405 -32.07 -76.08 16.45
C VAL A 405 -32.72 -75.36 15.25
N GLU A 406 -32.34 -74.11 14.99
CA GLU A 406 -32.18 -73.57 13.62
C GLU A 406 -31.05 -72.51 13.60
N THR A 407 -30.36 -72.39 12.46
CA THR A 407 -29.24 -71.47 12.23
C THR A 407 -29.63 -70.34 11.27
N PRO A 408 -29.18 -69.09 11.50
CA PRO A 408 -29.21 -68.05 10.48
C PRO A 408 -27.89 -68.01 9.69
N SER A 409 -27.99 -67.88 8.37
CA SER A 409 -26.87 -67.65 7.46
C SER A 409 -26.93 -66.24 6.86
N ALA A 410 -25.76 -65.70 6.51
CA ALA A 410 -25.53 -64.50 5.69
C ALA A 410 -25.96 -63.12 6.24
N THR A 411 -25.18 -62.13 5.80
CA THR A 411 -25.26 -60.68 6.03
C THR A 411 -25.53 -59.99 4.67
N PRO A 412 -25.53 -58.63 4.55
CA PRO A 412 -26.17 -57.58 5.38
C PRO A 412 -26.93 -56.53 4.54
N THR A 413 -27.72 -55.63 5.18
CA THR A 413 -28.03 -54.31 4.57
C THR A 413 -28.31 -53.17 5.57
N LYS A 414 -27.51 -52.09 5.43
CA LYS A 414 -27.77 -50.64 5.61
C LYS A 414 -28.66 -50.05 6.74
N ASP A 415 -28.01 -49.16 7.50
CA ASP A 415 -28.30 -47.73 7.76
C ASP A 415 -29.53 -47.24 8.60
N PHE A 416 -29.17 -46.61 9.74
CA PHE A 416 -29.66 -45.36 10.36
C PHE A 416 -31.17 -45.00 10.43
N GLY A 417 -31.67 -44.78 11.67
CA GLY A 417 -33.09 -44.46 11.93
C GLY A 417 -33.47 -43.63 13.20
N VAL A 418 -32.71 -42.57 13.52
CA VAL A 418 -33.13 -41.33 14.26
C VAL A 418 -34.04 -41.40 15.54
N LYS A 419 -33.57 -40.91 16.70
CA LYS A 419 -34.17 -39.77 17.48
C LYS A 419 -33.46 -39.39 18.81
N LYS A 420 -33.79 -38.19 19.31
CA LYS A 420 -33.19 -37.44 20.45
C LYS A 420 -33.91 -37.76 21.80
N PRO A 421 -33.37 -37.39 22.98
CA PRO A 421 -33.39 -35.99 23.49
C PRO A 421 -31.97 -35.47 23.87
N THR A 422 -31.62 -34.18 23.96
CA THR A 422 -32.32 -32.90 24.29
C THR A 422 -32.32 -32.53 25.79
N VAL A 423 -31.26 -31.83 26.20
CA VAL A 423 -31.18 -30.76 27.24
C VAL A 423 -31.45 -31.10 28.72
N TRP A 424 -30.44 -30.86 29.57
CA TRP A 424 -30.47 -29.91 30.73
C TRP A 424 -29.04 -29.64 31.24
N ARG A 425 -28.62 -28.37 31.36
CA ARG A 425 -27.51 -27.92 32.24
C ARG A 425 -27.71 -26.44 32.62
N MET A 426 -27.24 -26.07 33.80
CA MET A 426 -27.47 -24.78 34.47
C MET A 426 -26.52 -23.64 34.04
N LYS A 427 -26.86 -22.42 34.47
CA LYS A 427 -25.98 -21.24 34.67
C LYS A 427 -24.74 -21.64 35.52
N THR A 428 -23.61 -20.93 35.54
CA THR A 428 -23.39 -19.54 36.03
C THR A 428 -21.96 -19.04 35.72
N ALA A 429 -21.75 -17.71 35.78
CA ALA A 429 -20.50 -16.93 36.06
C ALA A 429 -19.16 -17.38 35.39
N ALA A 430 -18.45 -16.58 34.58
CA ALA A 430 -18.01 -15.17 34.68
C ALA A 430 -16.89 -14.90 35.72
N THR A 431 -15.69 -14.50 35.23
CA THR A 431 -14.65 -13.69 35.91
C THR A 431 -13.81 -12.95 34.84
N THR A 432 -13.28 -11.78 35.20
CA THR A 432 -12.64 -10.75 34.35
C THR A 432 -11.11 -10.81 34.25
N SER A 433 -10.53 -10.34 33.13
CA SER A 433 -9.33 -9.45 33.07
C SER A 433 -9.11 -9.02 31.61
N SER A 434 -9.39 -7.78 31.19
CA SER A 434 -8.57 -6.56 31.33
C SER A 434 -7.24 -6.59 30.56
N ALA A 435 -7.17 -5.80 29.48
CA ALA A 435 -5.95 -5.45 28.71
C ALA A 435 -6.10 -4.04 28.09
N PRO A 436 -5.05 -3.18 28.08
CA PRO A 436 -5.12 -1.81 27.57
C PRO A 436 -4.76 -1.66 26.07
N PRO A 437 -5.17 -0.56 25.40
CA PRO A 437 -4.86 -0.31 23.99
C PRO A 437 -3.41 0.15 23.75
N PRO A 438 -2.87 -0.03 22.53
CA PRO A 438 -1.52 0.40 22.15
C PRO A 438 -1.41 1.92 21.98
N LYS A 439 -0.19 2.45 22.14
CA LYS A 439 0.14 3.85 21.85
C LYS A 439 0.38 4.05 20.36
N GLY A 440 -0.21 5.08 19.78
CA GLY A 440 0.20 5.59 18.46
C GLY A 440 1.47 6.44 18.58
N HIS A 441 2.31 6.40 17.54
CA HIS A 441 3.32 7.41 17.27
C HIS A 441 2.80 8.34 16.17
N TYR A 442 2.93 9.65 16.40
CA TYR A 442 2.93 10.69 15.37
C TYR A 442 4.25 11.46 15.51
N GLU A 443 4.53 12.27 14.49
CA GLU A 443 5.82 12.94 14.17
C GLU A 443 6.45 13.75 15.32
#